data_AF-A0ABD0TS01-F1
#
_entry.id   AF-A0ABD0TS01-F1
#
_cell.length_a   1.000
_cell.length_b   1.000
_cell.length_c   1.000
_cell.angle_alpha   90.00
_cell.angle_beta   90.00
_cell.angle_gamma   90.00
#
_symmetry.space_group_name_H-M   'P 1'
#
loop_
_entity.id
_entity.type
_entity.pdbx_description
1 polymer ?
#
loop_
_entity_poly.entity_id
_entity_poly.type
_entity_poly.pdbx_seq_one_letter_code
_entity_poly.pdbx_strand_id
1 'polypeptide(L)'
;MNFENDVKWLTEKLLPNLPEKAVIVMDNASYHNTRSSTIPTSNSRKADMQKWLTENGIPFDEQARRIELYDVIKKNKEHFITYKIDEIIRSKGFEILRMPPYHPELNAIENIWGILQNQIASRNIGQNMKDVQNLIYEGLNNINNDTWYNTYKHVEKIEKEYMKYFDYDYEFVIHVDESSVSDTIKFGSESEANEFGSDSDSLNEEY
;
A
#
# COMPACT_ATOMS: atom_id res chain seq x y z
N MET A 1 -3.40 13.71 6.35
CA MET A 1 -4.62 12.90 6.14
C MET A 1 -4.63 11.78 7.17
N ASN A 2 -5.78 11.37 7.71
CA ASN A 2 -5.92 10.21 8.60
C ASN A 2 -7.03 9.28 8.07
N PHE A 3 -7.15 8.07 8.64
CA PHE A 3 -8.13 7.07 8.19
C PHE A 3 -9.58 7.60 8.20
N GLU A 4 -9.98 8.34 9.24
CA GLU A 4 -11.34 8.85 9.37
C GLU A 4 -11.69 9.86 8.27
N ASN A 5 -10.78 10.82 8.02
CA ASN A 5 -10.97 11.81 6.97
C ASN A 5 -10.95 11.18 5.57
N ASP A 6 -10.15 10.14 5.38
CA ASP A 6 -10.08 9.39 4.13
C ASP A 6 -11.36 8.61 3.85
N VAL A 7 -11.87 7.87 4.84
CA VAL A 7 -13.17 7.21 4.73
C VAL A 7 -14.29 8.21 4.50
N LYS A 8 -14.26 9.38 5.17
CA LYS A 8 -15.26 10.42 4.96
C LYS A 8 -15.22 10.95 3.53
N TRP A 9 -14.04 11.30 3.02
CA TRP A 9 -13.90 11.77 1.64
C TRP A 9 -14.30 10.68 0.63
N LEU A 10 -13.87 9.45 0.84
CA LEU A 10 -14.21 8.30 0.00
C LEU A 10 -15.73 8.13 -0.10
N THR A 11 -16.42 8.10 1.04
CA THR A 11 -17.85 7.81 1.10
C THR A 11 -18.75 8.98 0.70
N GLU A 12 -18.35 10.22 1.01
CA GLU A 12 -19.16 11.42 0.74
C GLU A 12 -18.85 12.09 -0.60
N LYS A 13 -17.62 11.92 -1.13
CA LYS A 13 -17.15 12.64 -2.33
C LYS A 13 -16.81 11.71 -3.47
N LEU A 14 -15.97 10.71 -3.26
CA LEU A 14 -15.51 9.87 -4.37
C LEU A 14 -16.62 8.92 -4.86
N LEU A 15 -17.05 7.98 -4.00
CA LEU A 15 -17.96 6.89 -4.40
C LEU A 15 -19.30 7.37 -4.99
N PRO A 16 -19.96 8.43 -4.47
CA PRO A 16 -21.22 8.91 -5.06
C PRO A 16 -21.09 9.52 -6.46
N ASN A 17 -19.87 9.91 -6.87
CA ASN A 17 -19.61 10.57 -8.15
C ASN A 17 -18.93 9.65 -9.16
N LEU A 18 -18.70 8.37 -8.83
CA LEU A 18 -18.13 7.39 -9.76
C LEU A 18 -19.22 6.74 -10.63
N PRO A 19 -18.93 6.45 -11.91
CA PRO A 19 -19.83 5.70 -12.76
C PRO A 19 -19.95 4.24 -12.27
N GLU A 20 -21.08 3.60 -12.56
CA GLU A 20 -21.27 2.18 -12.26
C GLU A 20 -20.14 1.32 -12.85
N LYS A 21 -19.71 0.28 -12.12
CA LYS A 21 -18.66 -0.66 -12.52
C LYS A 21 -17.28 -0.03 -12.74
N ALA A 22 -17.02 1.15 -12.17
CA ALA A 22 -15.66 1.68 -12.11
C ALA A 22 -14.74 0.73 -11.30
N VAL A 23 -13.48 0.67 -11.72
CA VAL A 23 -12.40 0.02 -10.96
C VAL A 23 -11.60 1.11 -10.26
N ILE A 24 -11.40 0.99 -8.95
CA ILE A 24 -10.61 1.92 -8.15
C ILE A 24 -9.20 1.36 -8.01
N VAL A 25 -8.20 2.09 -8.49
CA VAL A 25 -6.79 1.76 -8.26
C VAL A 25 -6.31 2.54 -7.04
N MET A 26 -5.78 1.83 -6.04
CA MET A 26 -5.39 2.37 -4.74
C MET A 26 -3.89 2.19 -4.51
N ASP A 27 -3.22 3.26 -4.08
CA ASP A 27 -1.81 3.21 -3.67
C ASP A 27 -1.66 2.69 -2.22
N ASN A 28 -0.44 2.75 -1.68
CA ASN A 28 -0.10 2.10 -0.41
C ASN A 28 0.09 3.09 0.75
N ALA A 29 -0.59 4.24 0.73
CA ALA A 29 -0.55 5.16 1.86
C ALA A 29 -1.04 4.48 3.15
N SER A 30 -0.44 4.81 4.29
CA SER A 30 -0.67 4.10 5.56
C SER A 30 -2.14 4.07 5.98
N TYR A 31 -2.88 5.17 5.75
CA TYR A 31 -4.30 5.27 6.07
C TYR A 31 -5.17 4.40 5.16
N HIS A 32 -4.78 4.15 3.90
CA HIS A 32 -5.45 3.18 3.04
C HIS A 32 -5.23 1.73 3.51
N ASN A 33 -4.16 1.49 4.27
CA ASN A 33 -3.72 0.16 4.71
C ASN A 33 -4.20 -0.19 6.12
N THR A 34 -5.25 0.46 6.61
CA THR A 34 -5.87 0.13 7.90
C THR A 34 -6.51 -1.26 7.82
N ARG A 35 -5.89 -2.23 8.49
CA ARG A 35 -6.30 -3.64 8.45
C ARG A 35 -7.68 -3.87 9.07
N SER A 36 -8.46 -4.76 8.47
CA SER A 36 -9.71 -5.28 9.04
C SER A 36 -9.49 -6.65 9.70
N SER A 37 -8.66 -7.52 9.11
CA SER A 37 -8.34 -8.84 9.68
C SER A 37 -7.39 -8.78 10.89
N THR A 38 -7.73 -9.53 11.95
CA THR A 38 -6.81 -9.83 13.05
C THR A 38 -5.95 -11.04 12.71
N ILE A 39 -4.76 -10.81 12.15
CA ILE A 39 -3.78 -11.87 11.88
C ILE A 39 -2.94 -12.08 13.15
N PRO A 40 -2.80 -13.31 13.66
CA PRO A 40 -1.96 -13.60 14.82
C PRO A 40 -0.51 -13.15 14.61
N THR A 41 0.10 -12.61 15.67
CA THR A 41 1.49 -12.18 15.69
C THR A 41 2.37 -13.18 16.44
N SER A 42 3.68 -12.96 16.44
CA SER A 42 4.63 -13.73 17.24
C SER A 42 4.36 -13.67 18.76
N ASN A 43 3.42 -12.83 19.22
CA ASN A 43 2.99 -12.72 20.62
C ASN A 43 1.59 -13.29 20.88
N SER A 44 0.86 -13.71 19.84
CA SER A 44 -0.47 -14.33 20.00
C SER A 44 -0.41 -15.67 20.72
N ARG A 45 -1.53 -16.06 21.33
CA ARG A 45 -1.66 -17.35 22.02
C ARG A 45 -1.70 -18.49 21.01
N LYS A 46 -1.23 -19.68 21.41
CA LYS A 46 -1.31 -20.89 20.58
C LYS A 46 -2.74 -21.16 20.09
N ALA A 47 -3.73 -21.02 20.97
CA ALA A 47 -5.13 -21.23 20.61
C ALA A 47 -5.62 -20.27 19.51
N ASP A 48 -5.21 -18.99 19.55
CA ASP A 48 -5.59 -17.99 18.54
C ASP A 48 -4.94 -18.31 17.18
N MET A 49 -3.68 -18.77 17.19
CA MET A 49 -2.98 -19.21 15.98
C MET A 49 -3.67 -20.43 15.35
N GLN A 50 -4.01 -21.44 16.15
CA GLN A 50 -4.71 -22.63 15.68
C GLN A 50 -6.09 -22.29 15.13
N LYS A 51 -6.83 -21.41 15.83
CA LYS A 51 -8.13 -20.92 15.37
C LYS A 51 -8.01 -20.25 14.00
N TRP A 52 -7.07 -19.31 13.86
CA TRP A 52 -6.86 -18.59 12.60
C TRP A 52 -6.47 -19.52 11.45
N LEU A 53 -5.57 -20.49 11.69
CA LEU A 53 -5.18 -21.47 10.67
C LEU A 53 -6.38 -22.34 10.23
N THR A 54 -7.20 -22.79 11.18
CA THR A 54 -8.43 -23.55 10.91
C THR A 54 -9.46 -22.72 10.12
N GLU A 55 -9.73 -21.49 10.54
CA GLU A 55 -10.70 -20.60 9.87
C GLU A 55 -10.30 -20.27 8.43
N ASN A 56 -8.99 -20.21 8.16
CA ASN A 56 -8.44 -19.94 6.83
C ASN A 56 -8.10 -21.21 6.03
N GLY A 57 -8.43 -22.39 6.55
CA GLY A 57 -8.24 -23.67 5.85
C GLY A 57 -6.77 -24.06 5.62
N ILE A 58 -5.85 -23.57 6.45
CA ILE A 58 -4.41 -23.84 6.34
C ILE A 58 -4.06 -25.06 7.21
N PRO A 59 -3.54 -26.16 6.65
CA PRO A 59 -3.15 -27.33 7.44
C PRO A 59 -2.01 -27.02 8.43
N PHE A 60 -2.11 -27.57 9.64
CA PHE A 60 -1.07 -27.50 10.67
C PHE A 60 -1.13 -28.72 11.60
N ASP A 61 -0.05 -28.97 12.33
CA ASP A 61 -0.02 -29.99 13.39
C ASP A 61 -0.56 -29.41 14.71
N GLU A 62 -1.60 -30.01 15.27
CA GLU A 62 -2.20 -29.57 16.54
C GLU A 62 -1.23 -29.60 17.73
N GLN A 63 -0.24 -30.49 17.68
CA GLN A 63 0.80 -30.60 18.71
C GLN A 63 1.96 -29.63 18.49
N ALA A 64 2.02 -28.95 17.33
CA ALA A 64 3.08 -28.00 17.00
C ALA A 64 3.24 -26.93 18.09
N ARG A 65 4.49 -26.53 18.29
CA ARG A 65 4.84 -25.43 19.19
C ARG A 65 4.32 -24.13 18.60
N ARG A 66 4.13 -23.15 19.47
CA ARG A 66 3.67 -21.80 19.09
C ARG A 66 4.53 -21.17 17.98
N ILE A 67 5.84 -21.40 18.02
CA ILE A 67 6.79 -20.89 17.02
C ILE A 67 6.54 -21.54 15.66
N GLU A 68 6.37 -22.87 15.61
CA GLU A 68 6.11 -23.63 14.38
C GLU A 68 4.77 -23.21 13.75
N LEU A 69 3.73 -23.00 14.56
CA LEU A 69 2.45 -22.47 14.09
C LEU A 69 2.61 -21.06 13.50
N TYR A 70 3.39 -20.20 14.15
CA TYR A 70 3.66 -18.86 13.64
C TYR A 70 4.46 -18.87 12.33
N ASP A 71 5.39 -19.82 12.14
CA ASP A 71 6.11 -19.98 10.87
C ASP A 71 5.16 -20.34 9.72
N VAL A 72 4.16 -21.20 9.99
CA VAL A 72 3.09 -21.49 9.01
C VAL A 72 2.28 -20.23 8.71
N ILE A 73 1.87 -19.48 9.73
CA ILE A 73 1.14 -18.20 9.54
C ILE A 73 1.99 -17.22 8.72
N LYS A 74 3.27 -17.05 9.04
CA LYS A 74 4.18 -16.11 8.35
C LYS A 74 4.30 -16.41 6.86
N LYS A 75 4.28 -17.68 6.47
CA LYS A 75 4.33 -18.11 5.05
C LYS A 75 3.03 -17.84 4.29
N ASN A 76 1.89 -17.76 4.98
CA ASN A 76 0.57 -17.70 4.35
C ASN A 76 -0.14 -16.35 4.51
N LYS A 77 0.21 -15.57 5.55
CA LYS A 77 -0.54 -14.39 6.02
C LYS A 77 -0.85 -13.34 4.94
N GLU A 78 0.03 -13.16 3.96
CA GLU A 78 -0.09 -12.10 2.95
C GLU A 78 -1.40 -12.23 2.15
N HIS A 79 -1.86 -13.47 1.90
CA HIS A 79 -3.12 -13.74 1.18
C HIS A 79 -4.39 -13.36 1.96
N PHE A 80 -4.25 -13.17 3.28
CA PHE A 80 -5.37 -12.94 4.19
C PHE A 80 -5.39 -11.50 4.72
N ILE A 81 -4.45 -10.66 4.28
CA ILE A 81 -4.46 -9.25 4.62
C ILE A 81 -5.66 -8.62 3.92
N THR A 82 -6.56 -8.07 4.73
CA THR A 82 -7.73 -7.32 4.27
C THR A 82 -7.71 -5.93 4.89
N TYR A 83 -8.26 -4.96 4.16
CA TYR A 83 -8.26 -3.56 4.54
C TYR A 83 -9.69 -3.03 4.61
N LYS A 84 -9.95 -2.17 5.61
CA LYS A 84 -11.27 -1.59 5.84
C LYS A 84 -11.80 -0.80 4.63
N ILE A 85 -10.91 -0.10 3.93
CA ILE A 85 -11.29 0.67 2.73
C ILE A 85 -11.79 -0.25 1.62
N ASP A 86 -11.12 -1.39 1.40
CA ASP A 86 -11.50 -2.33 0.35
C ASP A 86 -12.87 -2.92 0.61
N GLU A 87 -13.18 -3.23 1.88
CA GLU A 87 -14.50 -3.70 2.30
C GLU A 87 -15.59 -2.66 2.01
N ILE A 88 -15.32 -1.38 2.33
CA ILE A 88 -16.25 -0.27 2.05
C ILE A 88 -16.48 -0.16 0.53
N ILE A 89 -15.42 -0.14 -0.27
CA ILE A 89 -15.50 -0.02 -1.73
C ILE A 89 -16.28 -1.19 -2.33
N ARG A 90 -15.94 -2.43 -1.95
CA ARG A 90 -16.64 -3.64 -2.42
C ARG A 90 -18.10 -3.67 -1.99
N SER A 91 -18.44 -3.20 -0.78
CA SER A 91 -19.83 -3.12 -0.30
C SER A 91 -20.71 -2.18 -1.14
N LYS A 92 -20.09 -1.22 -1.84
CA LYS A 92 -20.75 -0.31 -2.77
C LYS A 92 -20.79 -0.83 -4.21
N GLY A 93 -20.30 -2.05 -4.45
CA GLY A 93 -20.33 -2.70 -5.75
C GLY A 93 -19.19 -2.32 -6.70
N PHE A 94 -18.14 -1.69 -6.18
CA PHE A 94 -16.95 -1.34 -6.97
C PHE A 94 -15.86 -2.40 -6.82
N GLU A 95 -15.08 -2.57 -7.88
CA GLU A 95 -13.84 -3.35 -7.85
C GLU A 95 -12.68 -2.47 -7.38
N ILE A 96 -11.73 -3.06 -6.66
CA ILE A 96 -10.53 -2.38 -6.19
C ILE A 96 -9.29 -3.17 -6.59
N LEU A 97 -8.31 -2.47 -7.15
CA LEU A 97 -6.98 -2.95 -7.43
C LEU A 97 -5.97 -2.18 -6.57
N ARG A 98 -5.09 -2.91 -5.88
CA ARG A 98 -4.02 -2.30 -5.10
C ARG A 98 -2.72 -2.34 -5.88
N MET A 99 -2.03 -1.21 -5.86
CA MET A 99 -0.72 -1.10 -6.48
C MET A 99 0.33 -1.90 -5.70
N PRO A 100 1.38 -2.39 -6.37
CA PRO A 100 2.53 -2.93 -5.66
C PRO A 100 3.26 -1.81 -4.88
N PRO A 101 3.80 -2.10 -3.70
CA PRO A 101 4.48 -1.10 -2.88
C PRO A 101 5.76 -0.63 -3.56
N TYR A 102 6.11 0.65 -3.39
CA TYR A 102 7.33 1.29 -3.92
C TYR A 102 7.44 1.39 -5.44
N HIS A 103 6.32 1.32 -6.16
CA HIS A 103 6.27 1.47 -7.63
C HIS A 103 5.41 2.66 -8.08
N PRO A 104 5.78 3.92 -7.75
CA PRO A 104 5.04 5.11 -8.16
C PRO A 104 4.95 5.29 -9.68
N GLU A 105 5.89 4.73 -10.44
CA GLU A 105 5.92 4.74 -11.90
C GLU A 105 4.74 3.98 -12.53
N LEU A 106 4.12 3.06 -11.78
CA LEU A 106 2.91 2.36 -12.18
C LEU A 106 1.63 3.14 -11.84
N ASN A 107 1.74 4.30 -11.18
CA ASN A 107 0.61 5.10 -10.74
C ASN A 107 0.35 6.22 -11.74
N ALA A 108 -0.71 6.08 -12.54
CA ALA A 108 -1.08 7.08 -13.54
C ALA A 108 -1.25 8.50 -12.95
N ILE A 109 -1.74 8.62 -11.71
CA ILE A 109 -1.98 9.95 -11.11
C ILE A 109 -0.68 10.73 -10.87
N GLU A 110 0.45 10.06 -10.69
CA GLU A 110 1.75 10.73 -10.46
C GLU A 110 2.20 11.51 -11.71
N ASN A 111 1.94 10.97 -12.91
CA ASN A 111 2.19 11.68 -14.15
C ASN A 111 1.27 12.89 -14.31
N ILE A 112 0.00 12.77 -13.91
CA ILE A 112 -0.96 13.88 -13.92
C ILE A 112 -0.52 14.97 -12.94
N TRP A 113 -0.07 14.59 -11.74
CA TRP A 113 0.51 15.53 -10.78
C TRP A 113 1.74 16.23 -11.34
N GLY A 114 2.65 15.51 -12.01
CA GLY A 114 3.81 16.10 -12.67
C GLY A 114 3.43 17.13 -13.73
N ILE A 115 2.42 16.85 -14.55
CA ILE A 115 1.89 17.81 -15.55
C ILE A 115 1.36 19.07 -14.86
N LEU A 116 0.54 18.90 -13.83
CA LEU A 116 -0.07 20.02 -13.09
C LEU A 116 1.00 20.88 -12.39
N GLN A 117 1.95 20.24 -11.70
CA GLN A 117 3.04 20.93 -11.01
C GLN A 117 3.92 21.72 -11.98
N ASN A 118 4.27 21.14 -13.13
CA ASN A 118 5.06 21.83 -14.15
C ASN A 118 4.33 23.07 -14.71
N GLN A 119 3.02 22.99 -14.91
CA GLN A 119 2.21 24.14 -15.32
C GLN A 119 2.24 25.26 -14.27
N ILE A 120 2.05 24.92 -12.99
CA ILE A 120 2.09 25.89 -11.89
C ILE A 120 3.47 26.53 -11.78
N ALA A 121 4.55 25.73 -11.83
CA ALA A 121 5.91 26.20 -11.75
C ALA A 121 6.26 27.16 -12.90
N SER A 122 5.79 26.89 -14.13
CA SER A 122 6.05 27.73 -15.30
C SER A 122 5.48 29.16 -15.20
N ARG A 123 4.43 29.35 -14.40
CA ARG A 123 3.76 30.65 -14.19
C ARG A 123 4.53 31.57 -13.23
N ASN A 124 5.54 31.06 -12.52
CA ASN A 124 6.37 31.80 -11.56
C ASN A 124 5.56 32.66 -10.57
N ILE A 125 4.40 32.16 -10.13
CA ILE A 125 3.61 32.86 -9.11
C ILE A 125 4.28 32.71 -7.74
N GLY A 126 4.17 33.74 -6.91
CA GLY A 126 4.57 33.64 -5.50
C GLY A 126 3.70 32.64 -4.71
N GLN A 127 3.91 32.55 -3.40
CA GLN A 127 3.20 31.60 -2.53
C GLN A 127 1.78 32.04 -2.12
N ASN A 128 1.08 32.83 -2.95
CA ASN A 128 -0.28 33.24 -2.65
C ASN A 128 -1.25 32.08 -2.85
N MET A 129 -1.89 31.63 -1.77
CA MET A 129 -2.81 30.50 -1.77
C MET A 129 -3.97 30.63 -2.76
N LYS A 130 -4.52 31.84 -2.96
CA LYS A 130 -5.64 32.06 -3.88
C LYS A 130 -5.20 31.93 -5.34
N ASP A 131 -4.01 32.44 -5.65
CA ASP A 131 -3.43 32.33 -6.99
C ASP A 131 -3.05 30.88 -7.30
N VAL A 132 -2.46 30.17 -6.32
CA VAL A 132 -2.16 28.74 -6.42
C VAL A 132 -3.45 27.94 -6.65
N GLN A 133 -4.52 28.20 -5.89
CA GLN A 133 -5.80 27.52 -6.05
C GLN A 133 -6.40 27.76 -7.45
N ASN A 134 -6.35 28.99 -7.95
CA ASN A 134 -6.83 29.32 -9.29
C ASN A 134 -6.04 28.57 -10.38
N LEU A 135 -4.70 28.50 -10.25
CA LEU A 135 -3.87 27.74 -11.18
C LEU A 135 -4.12 26.24 -11.11
N ILE A 136 -4.41 25.69 -9.92
CA ILE A 136 -4.81 24.29 -9.79
C ILE A 136 -6.10 24.05 -10.58
N TYR A 137 -7.13 24.90 -10.43
CA TYR A 137 -8.37 24.75 -11.20
C TYR A 137 -8.15 24.91 -12.71
N GLU A 138 -7.31 25.87 -13.13
CA GLU A 138 -6.95 26.05 -14.54
C GLU A 138 -6.26 24.79 -15.08
N GLY A 139 -5.27 24.27 -14.37
CA GLY A 139 -4.54 23.07 -14.78
C GLY A 139 -5.42 21.82 -14.81
N LEU A 140 -6.31 21.65 -13.82
CA LEU A 140 -7.30 20.57 -13.81
C LEU A 140 -8.26 20.64 -15.01
N ASN A 141 -8.72 21.84 -15.39
CA ASN A 141 -9.57 22.03 -16.57
C ASN A 141 -8.85 21.77 -17.90
N ASN A 142 -7.52 21.88 -17.91
CA ASN A 142 -6.70 21.60 -19.10
C ASN A 142 -6.35 20.11 -19.24
N ILE A 143 -6.54 19.30 -18.20
CA ILE A 143 -6.35 17.84 -18.28
C ILE A 143 -7.55 17.25 -19.03
N ASN A 144 -7.29 16.79 -20.26
CA ASN A 144 -8.30 16.22 -21.13
C ASN A 144 -8.08 14.71 -21.33
N ASN A 145 -8.93 14.10 -22.17
CA ASN A 145 -8.87 12.66 -22.45
C ASN A 145 -7.55 12.23 -23.09
N ASP A 146 -6.94 13.06 -23.95
CA ASP A 146 -5.65 12.74 -24.58
C ASP A 146 -4.52 12.72 -23.55
N THR A 147 -4.54 13.65 -22.59
CA THR A 147 -3.59 13.67 -21.47
C THR A 147 -3.70 12.37 -20.66
N TRP A 148 -4.91 11.98 -20.27
CA TRP A 148 -5.13 10.72 -19.55
C TRP A 148 -4.73 9.49 -20.36
N TYR A 149 -5.07 9.45 -21.64
CA TYR A 149 -4.73 8.36 -22.54
C TYR A 149 -3.21 8.18 -22.67
N ASN A 150 -2.48 9.28 -22.87
CA ASN A 150 -1.02 9.25 -22.97
C ASN A 150 -0.36 8.80 -21.67
N THR A 151 -0.86 9.28 -20.53
CA THR A 151 -0.42 8.82 -19.20
C THR A 151 -0.64 7.32 -19.01
N TYR A 152 -1.82 6.81 -19.37
CA TYR A 152 -2.11 5.39 -19.30
C TYR A 152 -1.18 4.58 -20.22
N LYS A 153 -0.94 5.04 -21.46
CA LYS A 153 -0.01 4.39 -22.38
C LYS A 153 1.42 4.34 -21.88
N HIS A 154 1.84 5.36 -21.13
CA HIS A 154 3.14 5.37 -20.47
C HIS A 154 3.22 4.29 -19.39
N VAL A 155 2.23 4.23 -18.50
CA VAL A 155 2.15 3.20 -17.45
C VAL A 155 2.09 1.79 -18.04
N GLU A 156 1.26 1.58 -19.08
CA GLU A 156 1.15 0.28 -19.78
C GLU A 156 2.50 -0.16 -20.38
N LYS A 157 3.32 0.79 -20.86
CA LYS A 157 4.66 0.47 -21.36
C LYS A 157 5.59 -0.01 -20.25
N ILE A 158 5.58 0.67 -19.10
CA ILE A 158 6.40 0.30 -17.94
C ILE A 158 5.99 -1.08 -17.41
N GLU A 159 4.68 -1.31 -17.29
CA GLU A 159 4.14 -2.61 -16.89
C GLU A 159 4.64 -3.74 -17.81
N LYS A 160 4.58 -3.54 -19.14
CA LYS A 160 5.11 -4.50 -20.11
C LYS A 160 6.61 -4.70 -19.99
N GLU A 161 7.37 -3.68 -19.60
CA GLU A 161 8.80 -3.82 -19.36
C GLU A 161 9.07 -4.66 -18.10
N TYR A 162 8.29 -4.47 -17.03
CA TYR A 162 8.40 -5.29 -15.82
C TYR A 162 8.03 -6.74 -16.06
N MET A 163 6.93 -6.99 -16.79
CA MET A 163 6.49 -8.35 -17.11
C MET A 163 7.55 -9.18 -17.84
N LYS A 164 8.42 -8.54 -18.64
CA LYS A 164 9.54 -9.25 -19.28
C LYS A 164 10.45 -9.92 -18.26
N TYR A 165 10.66 -9.34 -17.08
CA TYR A 165 11.54 -9.88 -16.06
C TYR A 165 10.86 -10.92 -15.16
N PHE A 166 9.53 -10.90 -15.07
CA PHE A 166 8.75 -11.88 -14.31
C PHE A 166 8.65 -13.24 -15.02
N ASP A 167 8.67 -13.27 -16.36
CA ASP A 167 8.66 -14.51 -17.15
C ASP A 167 10.04 -15.21 -17.21
N TYR A 168 11.11 -14.56 -16.72
CA TYR A 168 12.39 -15.23 -16.53
C TYR A 168 12.45 -15.79 -15.11
N ASP A 169 12.29 -17.11 -15.00
CA ASP A 169 12.81 -17.88 -13.86
C ASP A 169 14.33 -17.66 -13.81
N TYR A 170 14.78 -16.58 -13.17
CA TYR A 170 16.17 -16.44 -12.78
C TYR A 170 16.42 -17.49 -11.70
N GLU A 171 16.91 -18.67 -12.13
CA GLU A 171 17.61 -19.57 -11.24
C GLU A 171 18.79 -18.77 -10.68
N PHE A 172 18.67 -18.37 -9.41
CA PHE A 172 19.70 -17.62 -8.70
C PHE A 172 20.86 -18.59 -8.41
N VAL A 173 21.67 -18.88 -9.43
CA VAL A 173 22.80 -19.81 -9.33
C VAL A 173 23.94 -19.10 -8.61
N ILE A 174 24.05 -19.35 -7.30
CA ILE A 174 25.27 -19.02 -6.55
C ILE A 174 26.29 -20.09 -6.90
N HIS A 175 27.23 -19.76 -7.79
CA HIS A 175 28.42 -20.58 -8.00
C HIS A 175 29.31 -20.48 -6.77
N VAL A 176 29.21 -21.47 -5.88
CA VAL A 176 30.15 -21.65 -4.76
C VAL A 176 31.36 -22.39 -5.29
N ASP A 177 32.19 -21.70 -6.08
CA ASP A 177 33.54 -22.18 -6.33
C ASP A 177 34.40 -21.87 -5.11
N GLU A 178 34.98 -22.92 -4.54
CA GLU A 178 35.95 -22.88 -3.46
C GLU A 178 37.24 -22.15 -3.91
N SER A 179 37.27 -20.81 -3.85
CA SER A 179 38.42 -20.01 -3.39
C SER A 179 38.28 -18.53 -3.75
N SER A 180 37.97 -17.68 -2.76
CA SER A 180 38.85 -16.59 -2.31
C SER A 180 38.06 -15.57 -1.45
N VAL A 181 38.24 -15.73 -0.15
CA VAL A 181 38.23 -14.75 0.95
C VAL A 181 37.67 -13.33 0.73
N SER A 182 36.72 -13.00 1.61
CA SER A 182 36.43 -11.70 2.22
C SER A 182 35.86 -10.57 1.35
N ASP A 183 34.53 -10.51 1.30
CA ASP A 183 33.84 -9.27 1.62
C ASP A 183 32.73 -9.56 2.62
N THR A 184 32.97 -9.19 3.88
CA THR A 184 31.97 -9.19 4.95
C THR A 184 30.89 -8.18 4.59
N ILE A 185 29.84 -8.62 3.89
CA ILE A 185 28.60 -7.84 3.79
C ILE A 185 28.01 -7.82 5.20
N LYS A 186 28.17 -6.69 5.89
CA LYS A 186 27.42 -6.40 7.11
C LYS A 186 25.94 -6.43 6.75
N PHE A 187 25.25 -7.51 7.12
CA PHE A 187 23.81 -7.48 7.27
C PHE A 187 23.51 -6.41 8.31
N GLY A 188 23.02 -5.26 7.84
CA GLY A 188 22.39 -4.28 8.72
C GLY A 188 21.26 -5.00 9.43
N SER A 189 21.38 -5.10 10.75
CA SER A 189 20.29 -5.52 11.60
C SER A 189 19.09 -4.64 11.30
N GLU A 190 18.02 -5.21 10.76
CA GLU A 190 16.70 -4.61 10.84
C GLU A 190 16.36 -4.52 12.33
N SER A 191 16.58 -3.34 12.90
CA SER A 191 15.95 -2.95 14.14
C SER A 191 14.46 -2.83 13.84
N GLU A 192 13.68 -3.83 14.26
CA GLU A 192 12.24 -3.65 14.45
C GLU A 192 12.07 -2.47 15.41
N ALA A 193 11.67 -1.33 14.86
CA ALA A 193 11.21 -0.20 15.66
C ALA A 193 9.93 -0.66 16.36
N ASN A 194 10.08 -1.02 17.64
CA ASN A 194 8.97 -1.15 18.56
C ASN A 194 8.28 0.21 18.67
N GLU A 195 7.20 0.40 17.91
CA GLU A 195 6.26 1.50 18.12
C GLU A 195 5.37 1.13 19.30
N PHE A 196 5.94 1.26 20.51
CA PHE A 196 5.16 1.31 21.75
C PHE A 196 4.40 2.65 21.76
N GLY A 197 3.09 2.58 21.50
CA GLY A 197 2.18 3.65 21.88
C GLY A 197 2.16 3.78 23.40
N SER A 198 2.67 4.90 23.91
CA SER A 198 2.54 5.32 25.29
C SER A 198 1.12 5.83 25.53
N ASP A 199 0.29 5.03 26.20
CA ASP A 199 -0.86 5.55 26.93
C ASP A 199 -0.36 6.13 28.26
N SER A 200 -0.34 7.46 28.35
CA SER A 200 -0.33 8.16 29.63
C SER A 200 -0.93 9.55 29.48
N ASP A 201 -2.20 9.68 29.84
CA ASP A 201 -2.73 10.92 30.41
C ASP A 201 -3.70 10.54 31.54
N SER A 202 -3.11 10.25 32.70
CA SER A 202 -3.80 10.30 33.98
C SER A 202 -3.86 11.77 34.41
N LEU A 203 -5.03 12.36 34.26
CA LEU A 203 -5.43 13.60 34.91
C LEU A 203 -5.33 13.44 36.43
N ASN A 204 -4.49 14.25 37.06
CA ASN A 204 -4.60 14.69 38.45
C ASN A 204 -3.66 15.88 38.64
N GLU A 205 -4.21 17.07 38.90
CA GLU A 205 -3.95 17.75 40.17
C GLU A 205 -4.88 18.98 40.29
N GLU A 206 -5.58 19.00 41.42
CA GLU A 206 -6.22 20.16 42.04
C GLU A 206 -5.17 21.25 42.30
N TYR A 207 -5.48 22.50 41.99
CA TYR A 207 -5.64 23.65 42.91
C TYR A 207 -5.81 24.94 42.13
#